data_AF-A0A3A2ZRC8-F1
#
_entry.id   AF-A0A3A2ZRC8-F1
#
_cell.length_a   1.000
_cell.length_b   1.000
_cell.length_c   1.000
_cell.angle_alpha   90.00
_cell.angle_beta   90.00
_cell.angle_gamma   90.00
#
_symmetry.space_group_name_H-M   'P 1'
#
loop_
_entity.id
_entity.type
_entity.pdbx_description
1 polymer ?
#
loop_
_entity_poly.entity_id
_entity_poly.type
_entity_poly.pdbx_seq_one_letter_code
_entity_poly.pdbx_strand_id
1 'polypeptide(L)'
;MTYTNLQAHPLPMDKPAPSEIIDEIKGYRWLMTDTERAHISQMLNVDTSDITIRGNIMAQDRACCKGCGKHSGLDDLIHNALYAGIHTKRFMLDVLTNGPKGPSPPHELICSRCLEKYEGAFLWIPTMPWF
;
A
#
# COMPACT_ATOMS: atom_id res chain seq x y z
N MET A 1 18.48 -4.30 4.22
CA MET A 1 17.57 -3.99 5.34
C MET A 1 17.04 -5.30 5.87
N THR A 2 17.13 -5.55 7.18
CA THR A 2 16.60 -6.76 7.83
C THR A 2 15.16 -6.51 8.25
N TYR A 3 14.20 -7.19 7.62
CA TYR A 3 12.76 -7.07 7.85
C TYR A 3 12.28 -7.73 9.17
N THR A 4 13.06 -7.60 10.25
CA THR A 4 12.92 -8.44 11.47
C THR A 4 11.66 -8.20 12.29
N ASN A 5 10.87 -7.16 11.99
CA ASN A 5 9.67 -6.79 12.74
C ASN A 5 8.37 -6.80 11.92
N LEU A 6 8.39 -7.29 10.68
CA LEU A 6 7.13 -7.44 9.92
C LEU A 6 6.26 -8.51 10.59
N GLN A 7 5.05 -8.13 10.98
CA GLN A 7 4.08 -9.04 11.60
C GLN A 7 2.93 -9.30 10.63
N ALA A 8 2.74 -10.56 10.25
CA ALA A 8 1.59 -10.93 9.44
C ALA A 8 0.28 -10.71 10.22
N HIS A 9 -0.81 -10.42 9.51
CA HIS A 9 -2.15 -10.42 10.08
C HIS A 9 -3.04 -11.50 9.43
N PRO A 10 -3.98 -12.12 10.17
CA PRO A 10 -4.87 -13.14 9.61
C PRO A 10 -6.11 -12.55 8.92
N LEU A 11 -6.28 -11.22 8.92
CA LEU A 11 -7.51 -10.57 8.42
C LEU A 11 -7.83 -11.03 6.98
N PRO A 12 -9.10 -11.38 6.71
CA PRO A 12 -9.56 -11.57 5.34
C PRO A 12 -9.48 -10.23 4.59
N MET A 13 -8.96 -10.27 3.37
CA MET A 13 -8.82 -9.09 2.52
C MET A 13 -9.66 -9.27 1.26
N ASP A 14 -10.41 -8.24 0.91
CA ASP A 14 -11.25 -8.26 -0.28
C ASP A 14 -10.39 -8.34 -1.53
N LYS A 15 -10.93 -8.97 -2.57
CA LYS A 15 -10.35 -8.86 -3.90
C LYS A 15 -10.65 -7.45 -4.44
N PRO A 16 -9.64 -6.65 -4.80
CA PRO A 16 -9.88 -5.33 -5.36
C PRO A 16 -10.55 -5.41 -6.73
N ALA A 17 -11.25 -4.34 -7.11
CA ALA A 17 -11.64 -4.14 -8.49
C ALA A 17 -10.39 -4.04 -9.39
N PRO A 18 -10.50 -4.35 -10.70
CA PRO A 18 -9.40 -4.12 -11.64
C PRO A 18 -8.89 -2.67 -11.56
N SER A 19 -7.57 -2.48 -11.64
CA SER A 19 -6.99 -1.15 -11.66
C SER A 19 -7.45 -0.39 -12.91
N GLU A 20 -7.80 0.89 -12.75
CA GLU A 20 -8.01 1.78 -13.88
C GLU A 20 -6.66 2.17 -14.47
N ILE A 21 -6.50 2.04 -15.79
CA ILE A 21 -5.26 2.36 -16.50
C ILE A 21 -5.27 3.84 -16.87
N ILE A 22 -4.15 4.53 -16.64
CA ILE A 22 -3.91 5.93 -17.02
C ILE A 22 -2.88 5.92 -18.14
N ASP A 23 -3.35 5.87 -19.39
CA ASP A 23 -2.53 5.60 -20.58
C ASP A 23 -1.41 6.62 -20.79
N GLU A 24 -1.68 7.91 -20.51
CA GLU A 24 -0.75 9.02 -20.76
C GLU A 24 0.57 8.88 -19.99
N ILE A 25 0.51 8.23 -18.83
CA ILE A 25 1.66 8.03 -17.92
C ILE A 25 1.98 6.55 -17.72
N LYS A 26 1.28 5.65 -18.42
CA LYS A 26 1.33 4.20 -18.21
C LYS A 26 1.16 3.82 -16.73
N GLY A 27 0.21 4.48 -16.09
CA GLY A 27 -0.06 4.33 -14.66
C GLY A 27 -1.25 3.45 -14.38
N TYR A 28 -1.33 2.95 -13.15
CA TYR A 28 -2.41 2.09 -12.66
C TYR A 28 -2.96 2.68 -11.38
N ARG A 29 -4.26 2.94 -11.39
CA ARG A 29 -4.98 3.47 -10.24
C ARG A 29 -5.37 2.33 -9.31
N TRP A 30 -4.77 2.30 -8.14
CA TRP A 30 -5.08 1.33 -7.10
C TRP A 30 -6.07 1.95 -6.11
N LEU A 31 -7.35 1.68 -6.30
CA LEU A 31 -8.39 2.05 -5.32
C LEU A 31 -8.31 1.12 -4.11
N MET A 32 -8.29 1.69 -2.90
CA MET A 32 -8.31 0.90 -1.69
C MET A 32 -9.67 0.20 -1.51
N THR A 33 -9.64 -1.07 -1.12
CA THR A 33 -10.84 -1.76 -0.63
C THR A 33 -11.20 -1.32 0.79
N ASP A 34 -12.40 -1.65 1.26
CA ASP A 34 -12.81 -1.38 2.63
C ASP A 34 -11.91 -2.11 3.65
N THR A 35 -11.53 -3.35 3.36
CA THR A 35 -10.57 -4.13 4.16
C THR A 35 -9.17 -3.53 4.18
N GLU A 36 -8.68 -3.00 3.05
CA GLU A 36 -7.39 -2.27 3.01
C GLU A 36 -7.45 -1.01 3.88
N ARG A 37 -8.52 -0.22 3.79
CA ARG A 37 -8.69 1.00 4.62
C ARG A 37 -8.81 0.66 6.11
N ALA A 38 -9.56 -0.38 6.47
CA ALA A 38 -9.70 -0.82 7.85
C ALA A 38 -8.38 -1.35 8.42
N HIS A 39 -7.60 -2.08 7.61
CA HIS A 39 -6.28 -2.54 8.03
C HIS A 39 -5.31 -1.37 8.27
N ILE A 40 -5.28 -0.37 7.37
CA ILE A 40 -4.48 0.84 7.55
C ILE A 40 -4.89 1.60 8.81
N SER A 41 -6.20 1.77 9.05
CA SER A 41 -6.68 2.49 10.23
C SER A 41 -6.27 1.79 11.53
N GLN A 42 -6.31 0.45 11.56
CA GLN A 42 -5.81 -0.34 12.69
C GLN A 42 -4.29 -0.16 12.90
N MET A 43 -3.49 -0.23 11.84
CA MET A 43 -2.04 -0.05 11.93
C MET A 43 -1.67 1.32 12.50
N LEU A 44 -2.37 2.36 12.04
CA LEU A 44 -2.10 3.74 12.41
C LEU A 44 -2.81 4.18 13.71
N ASN A 45 -3.75 3.38 14.21
CA ASN A 45 -4.59 3.69 15.37
C ASN A 45 -5.38 5.00 15.19
N VAL A 46 -6.12 5.06 14.09
CA VAL A 46 -6.96 6.19 13.66
C VAL A 46 -8.32 5.67 13.20
N ASP A 47 -9.30 6.57 13.01
CA ASP A 47 -10.55 6.19 12.36
C ASP A 47 -10.35 6.10 10.84
N THR A 48 -11.12 5.25 10.17
CA THR A 48 -11.07 5.17 8.70
C THR A 48 -11.43 6.49 8.03
N SER A 49 -12.21 7.37 8.67
CA SER A 49 -12.56 8.70 8.19
C SER A 49 -11.38 9.68 8.19
N ASP A 50 -10.32 9.42 8.96
CA ASP A 50 -9.09 10.22 8.97
C ASP A 50 -8.22 9.99 7.72
N ILE A 51 -8.44 8.87 7.01
CA ILE A 51 -7.76 8.50 5.76
C ILE A 51 -8.53 9.16 4.60
N THR A 52 -8.13 10.35 4.18
CA THR A 52 -8.89 11.13 3.20
C THR A 52 -8.72 10.61 1.77
N ILE A 53 -7.55 10.09 1.43
CA ILE A 53 -7.32 9.50 0.11
C ILE A 53 -8.08 8.18 -0.06
N ARG A 54 -8.38 7.85 -1.32
CA ARG A 54 -9.04 6.62 -1.75
C ARG A 54 -8.07 5.62 -2.38
N GLY A 55 -6.87 6.03 -2.75
CA GLY A 55 -5.90 5.16 -3.40
C GLY A 55 -4.61 5.85 -3.80
N ASN A 56 -3.84 5.16 -4.62
CA ASN A 56 -2.55 5.62 -5.12
C ASN A 56 -2.37 5.23 -6.60
N ILE A 57 -1.45 5.92 -7.27
CA ILE A 57 -1.11 5.65 -8.69
C ILE A 57 0.24 4.96 -8.75
N MET A 58 0.26 3.76 -9.33
CA MET A 58 1.43 2.88 -9.46
C MET A 58 1.90 2.76 -10.90
N ALA A 59 3.17 2.41 -11.08
CA ALA A 59 3.76 2.12 -12.39
C ALA A 59 3.42 0.70 -12.90
N GLN A 60 2.67 -0.07 -12.12
CA GLN A 60 2.25 -1.43 -12.43
C GLN A 60 0.86 -1.74 -11.87
N ASP A 61 0.24 -2.79 -12.39
CA ASP A 61 -0.97 -3.36 -11.81
C ASP A 61 -0.67 -4.10 -10.49
N ARG A 62 -1.73 -4.38 -9.72
CA ARG A 62 -1.66 -5.12 -8.46
C ARG A 62 -1.20 -6.55 -8.70
N ALA A 63 -0.26 -7.04 -7.90
CA ALA A 63 0.21 -8.42 -7.96
C ALA A 63 -0.63 -9.33 -7.05
N CYS A 64 -0.95 -10.54 -7.49
CA CYS A 64 -1.56 -11.55 -6.63
C CYS A 64 -0.50 -12.27 -5.79
N CYS A 65 -0.66 -12.29 -4.47
CA CYS A 65 0.27 -12.96 -3.57
C CYS A 65 0.23 -14.48 -3.78
N LYS A 66 1.40 -15.08 -4.06
CA LYS A 66 1.52 -16.54 -4.28
C LYS A 66 1.26 -17.37 -3.01
N GLY A 67 1.43 -16.79 -1.83
CA GLY A 67 1.22 -17.47 -0.55
C GLY A 67 -0.25 -17.53 -0.10
N CYS A 68 -0.99 -16.41 -0.21
CA CYS A 68 -2.34 -16.33 0.36
C CYS A 68 -3.42 -15.76 -0.57
N GLY A 69 -3.07 -15.40 -1.82
CA GLY A 69 -4.01 -14.85 -2.81
C GLY A 69 -4.42 -13.38 -2.62
N LYS A 70 -3.96 -12.72 -1.55
CA LYS A 70 -4.17 -11.26 -1.35
C LYS A 70 -3.52 -10.49 -2.51
N HIS A 71 -4.24 -9.54 -3.09
CA HIS A 71 -3.66 -8.63 -4.08
C HIS A 71 -2.84 -7.53 -3.38
N SER A 72 -1.71 -7.14 -3.96
CA SER A 72 -0.88 -6.06 -3.41
C SER A 72 -1.68 -4.77 -3.33
N GLY A 73 -1.53 -4.04 -2.25
CA GLY A 73 -2.29 -2.82 -1.98
C GLY A 73 -1.50 -1.73 -1.29
N LEU A 74 -2.16 -0.59 -1.10
CA LEU A 74 -1.58 0.51 -0.31
C LEU A 74 -1.35 0.08 1.15
N ASP A 75 -2.19 -0.81 1.68
CA ASP A 75 -2.02 -1.36 3.01
C ASP A 75 -0.68 -2.12 3.15
N ASP A 76 -0.25 -2.87 2.13
CA ASP A 76 1.08 -3.51 2.14
C ASP A 76 2.21 -2.47 2.17
N LEU A 77 2.11 -1.41 1.35
CA LEU A 77 3.11 -0.34 1.32
C LEU A 77 3.25 0.33 2.70
N ILE A 78 2.12 0.66 3.33
CA ILE A 78 2.08 1.23 4.68
C ILE A 78 2.61 0.24 5.71
N HIS A 79 2.18 -1.02 5.66
CA HIS A 79 2.65 -2.08 6.55
C HIS A 79 4.17 -2.23 6.48
N ASN A 80 4.72 -2.33 5.28
CA ASN A 80 6.14 -2.55 5.06
C ASN A 80 6.97 -1.40 5.61
N ALA A 81 6.61 -0.16 5.28
CA ALA A 81 7.37 1.00 5.73
C ALA A 81 7.15 1.34 7.22
N LEU A 82 5.97 1.05 7.79
CA LEU A 82 5.72 1.21 9.22
C LEU A 82 6.49 0.19 10.05
N TYR A 83 6.30 -1.11 9.78
CA TYR A 83 6.85 -2.17 10.61
C TYR A 83 8.33 -2.48 10.32
N ALA A 84 8.87 -2.07 9.16
CA ALA A 84 10.31 -2.02 8.95
C ALA A 84 10.98 -0.81 9.63
N GLY A 85 10.22 0.07 10.29
CA GLY A 85 10.73 1.23 11.00
C GLY A 85 11.21 2.38 10.11
N ILE A 86 10.82 2.40 8.83
CA ILE A 86 11.22 3.42 7.86
C ILE A 86 10.49 4.74 8.14
N HIS A 87 9.19 4.66 8.45
CA HIS A 87 8.37 5.83 8.74
C HIS A 87 7.52 5.64 10.00
N THR A 88 7.23 6.76 10.67
CA THR A 88 6.36 6.77 11.85
C THR A 88 4.88 6.76 11.46
N LYS A 89 3.99 6.35 12.37
CA LYS A 89 2.54 6.43 12.18
C LYS A 89 2.08 7.83 11.79
N ARG A 90 2.64 8.87 12.44
CA ARG A 90 2.34 10.28 12.15
C ARG A 90 2.69 10.66 10.71
N PHE A 91 3.86 10.23 10.23
CA PHE A 91 4.27 10.50 8.85
C PHE A 91 3.35 9.79 7.86
N MET A 92 3.00 8.53 8.13
CA MET A 92 2.09 7.78 7.26
C MET A 92 0.70 8.38 7.22
N LEU A 93 0.16 8.83 8.35
CA LEU A 93 -1.12 9.54 8.37
C LEU A 93 -1.05 10.83 7.54
N ASP A 94 0.02 11.63 7.68
CA ASP A 94 0.20 12.83 6.87
C ASP A 94 0.27 12.52 5.36
N VAL A 95 0.87 11.40 4.96
CA VAL A 95 0.81 10.93 3.55
C VAL A 95 -0.60 10.56 3.12
N LEU A 96 -1.35 9.86 3.99
CA LEU A 96 -2.72 9.42 3.72
C LEU A 96 -3.76 10.55 3.79
N THR A 97 -3.40 11.69 4.36
CA THR A 97 -4.27 12.87 4.42
C THR A 97 -3.92 13.92 3.37
N ASN A 98 -2.62 14.09 3.10
CA ASN A 98 -2.09 15.22 2.32
C ASN A 98 -1.24 14.77 1.10
N GLY A 99 -1.21 13.48 0.79
CA GLY A 99 -0.48 12.92 -0.35
C GLY A 99 1.02 12.69 -0.11
N PRO A 100 1.73 12.13 -1.10
CA PRO A 100 3.14 11.74 -0.98
C PRO A 100 4.05 12.94 -0.73
N LYS A 101 5.08 12.77 0.11
CA LYS A 101 5.99 13.85 0.55
C LYS A 101 7.28 13.97 -0.27
N GLY A 102 7.37 13.27 -1.39
CA GLY A 102 8.52 13.30 -2.27
C GLY A 102 8.63 12.05 -3.15
N PRO A 103 9.65 12.01 -4.02
CA PRO A 103 9.94 10.82 -4.79
C PRO A 103 10.42 9.70 -3.88
N SER A 104 10.20 8.47 -4.34
CA SER A 104 10.73 7.28 -3.69
C SER A 104 11.23 6.32 -4.74
N PRO A 105 12.34 5.62 -4.47
CA PRO A 105 12.77 4.54 -5.35
C PRO A 105 11.74 3.40 -5.36
N PRO A 106 11.79 2.53 -6.38
CA PRO A 106 11.04 1.27 -6.36
C PRO A 106 11.42 0.41 -5.15
N HIS A 107 10.43 -0.22 -4.53
CA HIS A 107 10.62 -1.07 -3.36
C HIS A 107 10.19 -2.50 -3.60
N GLU A 108 10.88 -3.44 -2.98
CA GLU A 108 10.33 -4.78 -2.80
C GLU A 108 9.15 -4.70 -1.84
N LEU A 109 8.10 -5.47 -2.11
CA LEU A 109 6.88 -5.44 -1.32
C LEU A 109 6.62 -6.82 -0.71
N ILE A 110 6.35 -6.83 0.59
CA ILE A 110 5.98 -8.03 1.35
C ILE A 110 4.48 -7.99 1.64
N CYS A 111 3.79 -9.10 1.41
CA CYS A 111 2.37 -9.24 1.73
C CYS A 111 2.14 -9.12 3.24
N SER A 112 1.32 -8.14 3.65
CA SER A 112 1.00 -7.91 5.07
C SER A 112 0.25 -9.08 5.72
N ARG A 113 -0.41 -9.92 4.93
CA ARG A 113 -1.20 -11.04 5.44
C ARG A 113 -0.38 -12.28 5.76
N CYS A 114 0.59 -12.64 4.91
CA CYS A 114 1.33 -13.90 5.05
C CYS A 114 2.85 -13.76 4.96
N LEU A 115 3.37 -12.53 4.86
CA LEU A 115 4.80 -12.21 4.73
C LEU A 115 5.50 -12.79 3.49
N GLU A 116 4.75 -13.34 2.54
CA GLU A 116 5.29 -13.73 1.25
C GLU A 116 5.65 -12.49 0.44
N LYS A 117 6.83 -12.49 -0.17
CA LYS A 117 7.28 -11.40 -1.03
C LYS A 117 6.52 -11.42 -2.36
N TYR A 118 6.01 -10.25 -2.77
CA TYR A 118 5.50 -10.09 -4.13
C TYR A 118 6.64 -10.09 -5.14
N GLU A 119 6.37 -10.60 -6.34
CA GLU A 119 7.35 -10.63 -7.42
C GLU A 119 7.52 -9.22 -8.03
N GLY A 120 8.76 -8.78 -8.22
CA GLY A 120 9.11 -7.49 -8.80
C GLY A 120 9.32 -6.37 -7.76
N ALA A 121 9.50 -5.15 -8.28
CA ALA A 121 9.67 -3.94 -7.49
C ALA A 121 8.56 -2.94 -7.80
N PHE A 122 8.00 -2.34 -6.75
CA PHE A 122 6.80 -1.51 -6.77
C PHE A 122 7.15 -0.03 -6.70
N LEU A 123 6.61 0.75 -7.64
CA LEU A 123 6.87 2.18 -7.75
C LEU A 123 5.55 2.93 -7.88
N TRP A 124 5.30 3.89 -6.99
CA TRP A 124 4.28 4.91 -7.25
C TRP A 124 4.84 5.97 -8.18
N ILE A 125 4.00 6.51 -9.06
CA ILE A 125 4.44 7.53 -10.03
C ILE A 125 4.63 8.86 -9.27
N PRO A 126 5.87 9.36 -9.07
CA PRO A 126 6.14 10.47 -8.15
C PRO A 126 5.53 11.81 -8.57
N THR A 127 5.27 11.99 -9.86
CA THR A 127 4.72 13.22 -10.45
C THR A 127 3.20 13.29 -10.34
N MET A 128 2.54 12.26 -9.82
CA MET A 128 1.08 12.20 -9.76
C MET A 128 0.59 12.27 -8.31
N PRO A 129 -0.46 13.07 -8.05
CA PRO A 129 -1.09 13.08 -6.75
C PRO A 129 -1.75 11.72 -6.47
N TRP A 130 -1.76 11.35 -5.20
CA TRP A 130 -2.68 10.31 -4.72
C TRP A 130 -4.07 10.93 -4.62
N PHE A 131 -5.11 10.10 -4.70
CA PHE A 131 -6.51 10.53 -4.87
C PHE A 131 -7.41 9.77 -3.90
#